data_AF-A0A9P4L2U3-F1
#
_entry.id   AF-A0A9P4L2U3-F1
#
_cell.length_a   1.000
_cell.length_b   1.000
_cell.length_c   1.000
_cell.angle_alpha   90.00
_cell.angle_beta   90.00
_cell.angle_gamma   90.00
#
_symmetry.space_group_name_H-M   'P 1'
#
loop_
_entity.id
_entity.type
_entity.pdbx_description
1 polymer ?
#
loop_
_entity_poly.entity_id
_entity_poly.type
_entity_poly.pdbx_seq_one_letter_code
_entity_poly.pdbx_strand_id
1 'polypeptide(L)' 'ILIFNSYSSYFTTNFINFCDARKILLIVFFFYLIYSIQLLDIVLFLLLFYLTKLAHYFYYS' A
#
# COMPACT_ATOMS: atom_id res chain seq x y z
N ILE A 1 11.40 4.28 -6.38
CA ILE A 1 11.51 3.31 -5.26
C ILE A 1 10.14 2.67 -5.10
N LEU A 2 10.05 1.34 -5.17
CA LEU A 2 8.82 0.59 -4.93
C LEU A 2 8.91 -0.08 -3.56
N ILE A 3 7.91 0.16 -2.73
CA ILE A 3 7.80 -0.43 -1.39
C ILE A 3 6.66 -1.43 -1.44
N PHE A 4 6.97 -2.71 -1.29
CA PHE A 4 5.99 -3.79 -1.42
C PHE A 4 5.96 -4.68 -0.19
N ASN A 5 4.77 -5.19 0.08
CA ASN A 5 4.56 -6.27 1.02
C ASN A 5 5.12 -7.58 0.42
N SER A 6 5.75 -8.41 1.23
CA SER A 6 6.32 -9.71 0.85
C SER A 6 5.28 -10.79 0.51
N TYR A 7 4.02 -10.43 0.24
CA TYR A 7 3.02 -11.37 -0.24
C TYR A 7 3.49 -12.08 -1.51
N SER A 8 3.62 -13.40 -1.41
CA SER A 8 4.19 -14.25 -2.46
C SER A 8 3.46 -14.17 -3.79
N SER A 9 2.19 -13.71 -3.79
CA SER A 9 1.37 -13.49 -4.98
C SER A 9 1.92 -12.41 -5.91
N TYR A 10 2.59 -11.38 -5.38
CA TYR A 10 3.15 -10.28 -6.17
C TYR A 10 4.64 -10.46 -6.46
N PHE A 11 5.31 -11.34 -5.69
CA PHE A 11 6.75 -11.56 -5.76
C PHE A 11 7.13 -12.68 -6.75
N THR A 12 6.74 -12.51 -8.01
CA THR A 12 7.13 -13.44 -9.07
C THR A 12 8.48 -13.07 -9.68
N THR A 13 9.22 -14.05 -10.19
CA THR A 13 10.51 -13.83 -10.89
C THR A 13 10.38 -12.86 -12.07
N ASN A 14 9.25 -12.89 -12.79
CA ASN A 14 8.98 -11.92 -13.86
C ASN A 14 8.86 -10.48 -13.34
N PHE A 15 8.25 -10.28 -12.18
CA PHE A 15 8.12 -8.96 -11.57
C PHE A 15 9.47 -8.40 -11.12
N ILE A 16 10.32 -9.25 -10.54
CA ILE A 16 11.70 -8.89 -10.16
C ILE A 16 12.50 -8.47 -11.40
N ASN A 17 12.45 -9.28 -12.47
CA ASN A 17 13.15 -8.98 -13.72
C ASN A 17 12.67 -7.68 -14.37
N PHE A 18 11.37 -7.37 -14.29
CA PHE A 18 10.82 -6.10 -14.77
C PHE A 18 11.35 -4.91 -13.97
N CYS A 19 11.41 -5.03 -12.65
CA CYS A 19 11.93 -3.97 -11.79
C CYS A 19 13.43 -3.76 -11.98
N ASP A 20 14.21 -4.82 -12.13
CA ASP A 20 15.66 -4.76 -12.38
C ASP A 20 15.97 -4.11 -13.74
N ALA A 21 15.26 -4.51 -14.80
CA ALA A 21 15.38 -3.92 -16.13
C ALA A 21 15.09 -2.40 -16.16
N ARG A 22 14.28 -1.91 -15.23
CA ARG A 22 13.91 -0.49 -15.10
C ARG A 22 14.69 0.25 -14.01
N LYS A 23 15.68 -0.39 -13.38
CA LYS A 23 16.45 0.15 -12.25
C LYS A 23 15.55 0.65 -11.11
N ILE A 24 14.43 -0.04 -10.90
CA ILE A 24 13.49 0.31 -9.84
C ILE A 24 13.97 -0.35 -8.56
N LEU A 25 14.44 0.48 -7.63
CA LEU A 25 14.87 0.02 -6.30
C LEU A 25 13.65 -0.48 -5.52
N LEU A 26 13.68 -1.77 -5.16
CA LEU A 26 12.59 -2.51 -4.57
C LEU A 26 12.91 -2.78 -3.09
N ILE A 27 12.06 -2.28 -2.19
CA ILE A 27 12.19 -2.46 -0.74
C ILE A 27 11.08 -3.40 -0.31
N VAL A 28 11.47 -4.57 0.19
CA VAL A 28 10.56 -5.62 0.65
C VAL A 28 10.49 -5.57 2.16
N PHE A 29 9.29 -5.34 2.71
CA PHE A 29 9.07 -5.45 4.14
C PHE A 29 8.59 -6.87 4.49
N PHE A 30 9.09 -7.42 5.60
CA PHE A 30 8.64 -8.69 6.13
C PHE A 30 7.26 -8.55 6.78
N PHE A 31 6.45 -9.60 6.64
CA PHE A 31 5.11 -9.73 7.23
C PHE A 31 5.08 -9.24 8.69
N TYR A 32 3.96 -8.62 9.07
CA TYR A 32 3.68 -7.83 10.28
C TYR A 32 4.14 -6.36 10.30
N LEU A 33 5.31 -6.00 9.74
CA LEU A 33 5.74 -4.59 9.75
C LEU A 33 4.95 -3.71 8.76
N ILE A 34 4.36 -4.32 7.72
CA ILE A 34 3.59 -3.60 6.70
C ILE A 34 2.38 -2.86 7.27
N TYR A 35 1.59 -3.49 8.14
CA TYR A 35 0.37 -2.88 8.67
C TYR A 35 0.64 -1.59 9.46
N SER A 36 1.87 -1.41 9.94
CA SER A 36 2.29 -0.22 10.69
C SER A 36 3.14 0.76 9.86
N ILE A 37 3.64 0.36 8.67
CA ILE A 37 4.67 1.13 7.95
C ILE A 37 4.25 1.48 6.51
N GLN A 38 3.28 0.79 5.90
CA GLN A 38 2.75 1.21 4.61
C GLN A 38 1.97 2.52 4.78
N LEU A 39 2.68 3.63 4.52
CA LEU A 39 2.15 4.99 4.58
C LEU A 39 0.94 5.15 3.64
N LEU A 40 0.91 4.40 2.55
CA LEU A 40 -0.24 4.32 1.66
C LEU A 40 -1.49 3.81 2.38
N ASP A 41 -1.39 2.71 3.13
CA ASP A 41 -2.53 2.15 3.86
C ASP A 41 -3.00 3.13 4.94
N ILE A 42 -2.08 3.69 5.73
CA ILE A 42 -2.42 4.63 6.80
C ILE A 42 -3.16 5.85 6.24
N VAL A 43 -2.62 6.47 5.19
CA VAL A 43 -3.22 7.68 4.60
C VAL A 43 -4.54 7.36 3.89
N LEU A 44 -4.60 6.27 3.13
CA LEU A 44 -5.80 5.89 2.38
C LEU A 44 -6.94 5.52 3.31
N PHE A 45 -6.70 4.69 4.34
CA PHE A 45 -7.73 4.31 5.31
C PHE A 45 -8.18 5.50 6.17
N LEU A 46 -7.27 6.40 6.54
CA LEU A 46 -7.63 7.64 7.24
C LEU A 46 -8.51 8.55 6.38
N LEU A 47 -8.15 8.72 5.10
CA LEU A 47 -8.95 9.51 4.15
C LEU A 47 -10.34 8.89 3.95
N LEU A 48 -10.42 7.57 3.79
CA LEU A 48 -11.67 6.85 3.64
C LEU A 48 -12.58 7.03 4.87
N PHE A 49 -12.00 6.98 6.07
CA PHE A 49 -12.71 7.23 7.32
C PHE A 49 -13.25 8.66 7.40
N TYR A 50 -12.45 9.65 6.97
CA TYR A 50 -12.90 11.04 6.97
C TYR A 50 -14.04 11.28 5.96
N LEU A 51 -13.91 10.73 4.75
CA LEU A 51 -14.93 10.84 3.70
C LEU A 51 -16.25 10.16 4.09
N THR A 52 -16.19 8.99 4.73
CA THR A 52 -17.40 8.31 5.23
C THR A 52 -18.07 9.10 6.34
N LYS A 53 -17.31 9.72 7.25
CA LYS A 53 -17.85 10.58 8.29
C LYS A 53 -18.49 11.86 7.74
N LEU A 54 -17.87 12.47 6.74
CA LEU A 54 -18.44 13.61 5.99
C LEU A 54 -19.74 13.23 5.28
N ALA A 55 -19.73 12.12 4.56
CA ALA A 55 -20.91 11.62 3.85
C ALA A 55 -22.06 11.34 4.83
N HIS A 56 -21.77 10.76 5.99
CA HIS A 56 -22.77 10.54 7.04
C HIS A 56 -23.32 11.87 7.59
N TYR A 57 -22.48 12.88 7.78
CA TYR A 57 -22.92 14.20 8.24
C TYR A 57 -23.84 14.88 7.22
N PHE A 58 -23.54 14.76 5.93
CA PHE A 58 -24.39 15.28 4.85
C PHE A 58 -25.70 14.49 4.65
N TYR A 59 -25.71 13.19 4.92
CA TYR A 59 -26.91 12.35 4.75
C TYR A 59 -27.92 12.46 5.89
N TYR A 60 -27.47 12.82 7.09
CA TYR A 60 -28.30 12.90 8.30
C TYR A 60 -28.49 14.34 8.83
N SER A 61 -28.07 15.35 8.08
CA SER A 61 -28.36 16.78 8.32
C SER A 61 -29.46 17.27 7.40
#